data_AF-A0A7S2RBR3-F1
#
_entry.id   AF-A0A7S2RBR3-F1
#
_cell.length_a   1.000
_cell.length_b   1.000
_cell.length_c   1.000
_cell.angle_alpha   90.00
_cell.angle_beta   90.00
_cell.angle_gamma   90.00
#
_symmetry.space_group_name_H-M   'P 1'
#
loop_
_entity.id
_entity.type
_entity.pdbx_description
1 polymer ?
#
loop_
_entity_poly.entity_id
_entity_poly.type
_entity_poly.pdbx_seq_one_letter_code
_entity_poly.pdbx_strand_id
1 'polypeptide(L)'
;KPGAPRPPLTHVYHPCRRYDSISCYLSDDTPDTLNDIPCEVDEELLELLLARGMDSALAQHVAHIFVRDPLVIFEGNIEEVLDAAATDHWENLQSTNWNTMRWKPPPPSDPAKPCSPHIGWRTEFRSMEVQLSDFENAAWTVFIVLVTRVLLVFDLDLRIPLSFVDANMHRAHKRNAIAEQKFFFRNCFSPIGSSHCQSEVEEMTMEEIMKGKGDYFPGLVPMIYAYLEHINCDARSYQRIDMYLTLIVDRALGKTMTNAAWMRDFVRRHPDYKQDSVVGPTIAHDLMKACNDIGTATLQPKELFGSLAGRLNEVSAGQAYGSPLASEKVSADCRSELIRRIVTRAEGAGGRRRSNSSHIAAQERKSQYHHEMNGAAAAGLRDF
;
A
#
# COMPACT_ATOMS: atom_id res chain seq x y z
N LYS A 1 33.53 31.06 14.55
CA LYS A 1 32.69 32.18 15.05
C LYS A 1 31.28 31.61 15.18
N PRO A 2 30.67 31.60 16.37
CA PRO A 2 29.26 31.23 16.49
C PRO A 2 28.47 32.20 15.61
N GLY A 3 27.61 31.65 14.75
CA GLY A 3 26.79 32.40 13.80
C GLY A 3 25.94 33.43 14.54
N ALA A 4 25.78 34.60 13.94
CA ALA A 4 24.87 35.61 14.47
C ALA A 4 23.46 35.00 14.64
N PRO A 5 22.72 35.35 15.69
CA PRO A 5 21.34 34.88 15.86
C PRO A 5 20.54 35.28 14.62
N ARG A 6 19.86 34.30 14.00
CA ARG A 6 18.89 34.56 12.92
C ARG A 6 17.91 35.64 13.43
N PRO A 7 17.58 36.65 12.61
CA PRO A 7 16.57 37.64 12.99
C PRO A 7 15.27 36.90 13.35
N PRO A 8 14.47 37.43 14.30
CA PRO A 8 13.20 36.81 14.64
C PRO A 8 12.39 36.64 13.37
N LEU A 9 12.02 35.39 13.06
CA LEU A 9 11.17 35.05 11.93
C LEU A 9 9.95 35.97 12.01
N THR A 10 9.85 36.92 11.08
CA THR A 10 8.58 37.57 10.77
C THR A 10 7.59 36.43 10.63
N HIS A 11 6.51 36.39 11.42
CA HIS A 11 5.53 35.30 11.37
C HIS A 11 5.11 35.04 9.92
N VAL A 12 5.78 34.07 9.27
CA VAL A 12 5.43 33.63 7.94
C VAL A 12 4.18 32.79 8.15
N TYR A 13 3.08 33.25 7.59
CA TYR A 13 1.85 32.47 7.60
C TYR A 13 2.11 31.25 6.72
N HIS A 14 2.34 30.10 7.34
CA HIS A 14 2.44 28.84 6.62
C HIS A 14 1.03 28.32 6.31
N PRO A 15 0.60 28.27 5.03
CA PRO A 15 -0.75 27.86 4.66
C PRO A 15 -1.00 26.37 4.92
N CYS A 16 0.03 25.53 4.79
CA CYS A 16 -0.06 24.09 5.06
C CYS A 16 0.22 23.79 6.52
N ARG A 17 -0.49 22.82 7.11
CA ARG A 17 -0.20 22.32 8.46
C ARG A 17 0.91 21.27 8.40
N ARG A 18 1.60 21.04 9.52
CA ARG A 18 2.54 19.92 9.65
C ARG A 18 1.87 18.54 9.64
N TYR A 19 0.54 18.49 9.84
CA TYR A 19 -0.28 17.30 9.68
C TYR A 19 -1.31 17.61 8.59
N ASP A 20 -1.12 17.08 7.38
CA ASP A 20 -1.95 17.41 6.22
C ASP A 20 -1.82 16.40 5.07
N SER A 21 -2.36 16.70 3.88
CA SER A 21 -1.99 16.05 2.62
C SER A 21 -0.52 16.26 2.26
N ILE A 22 -0.05 15.64 1.18
CA ILE A 22 1.31 15.87 0.64
C ILE A 22 1.38 17.22 -0.08
N SER A 23 2.55 17.87 -0.07
CA SER A 23 2.73 19.22 -0.63
C SER A 23 3.48 19.27 -1.97
N CYS A 24 4.14 18.17 -2.37
CA CYS A 24 4.86 18.07 -3.63
C CYS A 24 5.04 16.60 -4.05
N TYR A 25 5.11 16.36 -5.36
CA TYR A 25 5.70 15.14 -5.92
C TYR A 25 7.23 15.23 -5.91
N LEU A 26 7.90 14.07 -5.83
CA LEU A 26 9.34 13.98 -5.54
C LEU A 26 10.23 13.69 -6.76
N SER A 27 9.66 13.62 -7.97
CA SER A 27 10.38 13.20 -9.17
C SER A 27 10.57 14.36 -10.13
N ASP A 28 11.79 14.54 -10.65
CA ASP A 28 12.15 15.61 -11.60
C ASP A 28 11.42 15.49 -12.96
N ASP A 29 10.87 14.31 -13.29
CA ASP A 29 10.01 14.12 -14.46
C ASP A 29 8.58 14.67 -14.25
N THR A 30 8.26 15.14 -13.04
CA THR A 30 6.93 15.65 -12.71
C THR A 30 6.73 17.01 -13.36
N PRO A 31 5.71 17.18 -14.23
CA PRO A 31 5.39 18.50 -14.77
C PRO A 31 5.01 19.47 -13.65
N ASP A 32 5.43 20.73 -13.76
CA ASP A 32 5.08 21.80 -12.82
C ASP A 32 3.55 21.95 -12.64
N THR A 33 2.78 21.59 -13.68
CA THR A 33 1.31 21.58 -13.63
C THR A 33 0.73 20.58 -12.63
N LEU A 34 1.51 19.61 -12.13
CA LEU A 34 1.07 18.67 -11.10
C LEU A 34 1.40 19.17 -9.68
N ASN A 35 2.43 19.99 -9.52
CA ASN A 35 2.79 20.67 -8.27
C ASN A 35 2.16 22.07 -8.23
N ASP A 36 0.84 22.15 -8.34
CA ASP A 36 0.07 23.37 -8.57
C ASP A 36 -0.45 24.07 -7.30
N ILE A 37 0.08 23.69 -6.13
CA ILE A 37 -0.24 24.28 -4.83
C ILE A 37 0.99 24.95 -4.21
N PRO A 38 0.82 25.94 -3.32
CA PRO A 38 1.96 26.55 -2.61
C PRO A 38 2.73 25.52 -1.78
N CYS A 39 4.04 25.44 -2.00
CA CYS A 39 4.97 24.60 -1.24
C CYS A 39 6.16 25.47 -0.80
N GLU A 40 6.04 26.06 0.38
CA GLU A 40 7.06 26.93 0.96
C GLU A 40 8.32 26.15 1.31
N VAL A 41 9.49 26.76 1.21
CA VAL A 41 10.77 26.09 1.45
C VAL A 41 11.72 26.96 2.28
N ASP A 42 12.64 26.33 3.02
CA ASP A 42 13.82 27.03 3.52
C ASP A 42 14.80 27.24 2.34
N GLU A 43 14.85 28.47 1.83
CA GLU A 43 15.62 28.83 0.63
C GLU A 43 17.13 28.60 0.81
N GLU A 44 17.68 28.89 2.00
CA GLU A 44 19.10 28.67 2.30
C GLU A 44 19.44 27.17 2.22
N LEU A 45 18.56 26.33 2.77
CA LEU A 45 18.73 24.88 2.69
C LEU A 45 18.53 24.37 1.26
N LEU A 46 17.55 24.88 0.53
CA LEU A 46 17.33 24.48 -0.87
C LEU A 46 18.58 24.75 -1.72
N GLU A 47 19.15 25.95 -1.64
CA GLU A 47 20.40 26.31 -2.33
C GLU A 47 21.55 25.37 -1.95
N LEU A 48 21.68 25.06 -0.65
CA LEU A 48 22.70 24.13 -0.16
C LEU A 48 22.52 22.72 -0.76
N LEU A 49 21.31 22.17 -0.75
CA LEU A 49 21.03 20.82 -1.26
C LEU A 49 21.29 20.72 -2.77
N LEU A 50 20.87 21.71 -3.54
CA LEU A 50 21.14 21.80 -4.97
C LEU A 50 22.64 21.91 -5.26
N ALA A 51 23.36 22.76 -4.53
CA ALA A 51 24.81 22.90 -4.67
C ALA A 51 25.59 21.61 -4.31
N ARG A 52 24.99 20.72 -3.50
CA ARG A 52 25.52 19.39 -3.18
C ARG A 52 25.09 18.30 -4.16
N GLY A 53 24.33 18.65 -5.20
CA GLY A 53 23.93 17.76 -6.29
C GLY A 53 22.71 16.90 -5.97
N MET A 54 21.85 17.32 -5.03
CA MET A 54 20.54 16.68 -4.85
C MET A 54 19.59 17.07 -5.99
N ASP A 55 18.81 16.11 -6.47
CA ASP A 55 17.76 16.31 -7.49
C ASP A 55 16.78 17.41 -7.05
N SER A 56 16.28 18.20 -8.00
CA SER A 56 15.57 19.44 -7.68
C SER A 56 14.28 19.20 -6.93
N ALA A 57 13.47 18.24 -7.37
CA ALA A 57 12.19 17.91 -6.73
C ALA A 57 12.40 17.36 -5.30
N LEU A 58 13.46 16.56 -5.09
CA LEU A 58 13.78 16.03 -3.78
C LEU A 58 14.32 17.11 -2.84
N ALA A 59 15.19 17.99 -3.35
CA ALA A 59 15.72 19.12 -2.60
C ALA A 59 14.60 20.05 -2.13
N GLN A 60 13.62 20.33 -3.00
CA GLN A 60 12.44 21.12 -2.65
C GLN A 60 11.60 20.46 -1.55
N HIS A 61 11.38 19.15 -1.62
CA HIS A 61 10.68 18.42 -0.56
C HIS A 61 11.40 18.48 0.79
N VAL A 62 12.71 18.25 0.80
CA VAL A 62 13.52 18.33 2.03
C VAL A 62 13.50 19.75 2.58
N ALA A 63 13.68 20.77 1.73
CA ALA A 63 13.62 22.16 2.15
C ALA A 63 12.24 22.56 2.71
N HIS A 64 11.16 21.99 2.18
CA HIS A 64 9.81 22.17 2.72
C HIS A 64 9.65 21.62 4.14
N ILE A 65 10.24 20.46 4.45
CA ILE A 65 10.21 19.88 5.81
C ILE A 65 10.86 20.82 6.83
N PHE A 66 11.92 21.53 6.42
CA PHE A 66 12.72 22.42 7.26
C PHE A 66 12.12 23.81 7.50
N VAL A 67 10.97 24.14 6.90
CA VAL A 67 10.22 25.36 7.29
C VAL A 67 9.59 25.24 8.68
N ARG A 68 9.73 24.09 9.34
CA ARG A 68 9.16 23.78 10.65
C ARG A 68 10.23 23.76 11.72
N ASP A 69 9.88 24.34 12.87
CA ASP A 69 10.69 24.17 14.08
C ASP A 69 10.56 22.74 14.63
N PRO A 70 11.65 22.17 15.19
CA PRO A 70 11.62 20.95 15.99
C PRO A 70 10.61 21.06 17.14
N LEU A 71 9.82 20.00 17.35
CA LEU A 71 8.82 19.98 18.43
C LEU A 71 9.36 19.51 19.77
N VAL A 72 10.24 18.51 19.74
CA VAL A 72 10.78 17.85 20.93
C VAL A 72 12.23 17.46 20.64
N ILE A 73 13.18 17.97 21.42
CA ILE A 73 14.57 17.53 21.39
C ILE A 73 15.06 17.33 22.82
N PHE A 74 15.75 16.22 23.06
CA PHE A 74 16.39 15.95 24.35
C PHE A 74 17.75 16.65 24.41
N GLU A 75 18.14 17.16 25.57
CA GLU A 75 19.38 17.93 25.76
C GLU A 75 20.62 17.17 25.26
N GLY A 76 20.77 15.90 25.63
CA GLY A 76 21.88 15.06 25.14
C GLY A 76 21.89 14.91 23.61
N ASN A 77 20.72 14.94 22.96
CA ASN A 77 20.65 14.82 21.51
C ASN A 77 21.07 16.10 20.78
N ILE A 78 21.30 17.23 21.47
CA ILE A 78 21.72 18.48 20.82
C ILE A 78 23.20 18.41 20.41
N GLU A 79 24.07 17.98 21.33
CA GLU A 79 25.53 18.01 21.13
C GLU A 79 26.17 16.62 20.99
N GLU A 80 25.52 15.56 21.49
CA GLU A 80 26.15 14.23 21.57
C GLU A 80 25.89 13.35 20.34
N VAL A 81 25.02 13.79 19.42
CA VAL A 81 24.70 13.08 18.18
C VAL A 81 25.75 13.40 17.10
N LEU A 82 26.30 12.36 16.49
CA LEU A 82 27.23 12.49 15.36
C LEU A 82 26.48 12.29 14.03
N ASP A 83 26.27 13.36 13.27
CA ASP A 83 25.53 13.36 11.99
C ASP A 83 26.05 12.36 10.95
N ALA A 84 27.34 12.01 11.00
CA ALA A 84 27.93 11.02 10.11
C ALA A 84 27.48 9.57 10.40
N ALA A 85 26.92 9.30 11.59
CA ALA A 85 26.56 7.98 12.07
C ALA A 85 25.09 7.85 12.49
N ALA A 86 24.36 8.97 12.60
CA ALA A 86 23.02 9.04 13.14
C ALA A 86 22.14 9.99 12.32
N THR A 87 20.82 9.78 12.40
CA THR A 87 19.83 10.59 11.66
C THR A 87 18.85 11.28 12.60
N ASP A 88 19.13 11.34 13.90
CA ASP A 88 18.21 11.81 14.94
C ASP A 88 17.75 13.26 14.71
N HIS A 89 18.64 14.17 14.30
CA HIS A 89 18.26 15.55 13.98
C HIS A 89 17.34 15.63 12.77
N TRP A 90 17.61 14.83 11.73
CA TRP A 90 16.72 14.71 10.57
C TRP A 90 15.36 14.11 10.97
N GLU A 91 15.35 13.02 11.72
CA GLU A 91 14.13 12.35 12.16
C GLU A 91 13.30 13.23 13.09
N ASN A 92 13.90 14.18 13.81
CA ASN A 92 13.17 15.16 14.62
C ASN A 92 12.17 15.95 13.75
N LEU A 93 12.60 16.41 12.59
CA LEU A 93 11.77 17.13 11.63
C LEU A 93 10.91 16.18 10.78
N GLN A 94 11.51 15.12 10.25
CA GLN A 94 10.81 14.21 9.34
C GLN A 94 9.69 13.44 10.02
N SER A 95 9.89 13.00 11.26
CA SER A 95 8.87 12.25 12.00
C SER A 95 7.69 13.12 12.44
N THR A 96 7.90 14.44 12.57
CA THR A 96 6.90 15.43 13.01
C THR A 96 6.27 16.22 11.86
N ASN A 97 6.57 15.86 10.61
CA ASN A 97 5.77 16.16 9.43
C ASN A 97 4.92 14.93 9.08
N TRP A 98 3.63 15.00 9.40
CA TRP A 98 2.67 13.91 9.31
C TRP A 98 1.77 14.07 8.09
N ASN A 99 2.29 13.73 6.90
CA ASN A 99 1.50 13.75 5.68
C ASN A 99 0.78 12.41 5.39
N THR A 100 -0.11 12.41 4.40
CA THR A 100 -0.83 11.22 3.91
C THR A 100 0.08 10.14 3.33
N MET A 101 1.28 10.53 2.88
CA MET A 101 2.37 9.65 2.48
C MET A 101 3.67 10.14 3.13
N ARG A 102 4.61 9.25 3.41
CA ARG A 102 5.94 9.63 3.91
C ARG A 102 7.04 8.88 3.17
N TRP A 103 7.95 9.63 2.58
CA TRP A 103 9.21 9.11 2.05
C TRP A 103 10.20 8.91 3.20
N LYS A 104 10.84 7.74 3.27
CA LYS A 104 11.72 7.37 4.39
C LYS A 104 13.09 6.98 3.84
N PRO A 105 14.13 7.80 4.06
CA PRO A 105 15.48 7.40 3.73
C PRO A 105 15.90 6.13 4.48
N PRO A 106 16.84 5.36 3.94
CA PRO A 106 17.45 4.27 4.68
C PRO A 106 18.22 4.82 5.89
N PRO A 107 18.20 4.15 7.06
CA PRO A 107 19.05 4.54 8.17
C PRO A 107 20.52 4.29 7.85
N PRO A 108 21.48 4.87 8.60
CA PRO A 108 22.89 4.48 8.50
C PRO A 108 23.07 2.97 8.70
N SER A 109 24.05 2.38 8.00
CA SER A 109 24.37 0.96 8.21
C SER A 109 24.94 0.76 9.61
N ASP A 110 24.45 -0.25 10.34
CA ASP A 110 24.94 -0.60 11.67
C ASP A 110 26.31 -1.31 11.54
N PRO A 111 27.44 -0.67 11.93
CA PRO A 111 28.76 -1.26 11.78
C PRO A 111 28.94 -2.50 12.67
N ALA A 112 28.16 -2.63 13.75
CA ALA A 112 28.18 -3.81 14.62
C ALA A 112 27.42 -5.01 14.02
N LYS A 113 26.68 -4.80 12.94
CA LYS A 113 25.86 -5.82 12.26
C LYS A 113 26.07 -5.82 10.73
N PRO A 114 27.31 -6.02 10.24
CA PRO A 114 27.64 -5.88 8.81
C PRO A 114 26.95 -6.89 7.90
N CYS A 115 26.45 -8.00 8.45
CA CYS A 115 25.70 -9.02 7.70
C CYS A 115 24.18 -8.93 7.88
N SER A 116 23.67 -7.94 8.62
CA SER A 116 22.22 -7.78 8.76
C SER A 116 21.64 -7.14 7.48
N PRO A 117 20.46 -7.60 7.01
CA PRO A 117 19.77 -6.95 5.91
C PRO A 117 19.58 -5.46 6.20
N HIS A 118 20.12 -4.62 5.33
CA HIS A 118 19.98 -3.17 5.46
C HIS A 118 18.64 -2.72 4.85
N ILE A 119 17.92 -1.87 5.59
CA ILE A 119 16.61 -1.39 5.17
C ILE A 119 16.82 -0.30 4.12
N GLY A 120 16.23 -0.47 2.93
CA GLY A 120 16.32 0.50 1.85
C GLY A 120 15.37 1.70 1.97
N TRP A 121 15.24 2.43 0.87
CA TRP A 121 14.24 3.50 0.68
C TRP A 121 12.83 2.95 0.81
N ARG A 122 11.97 3.64 1.57
CA ARG A 122 10.60 3.21 1.82
C ARG A 122 9.63 4.35 1.62
N THR A 123 8.40 3.97 1.28
CA THR A 123 7.25 4.87 1.29
C THR A 123 6.23 4.31 2.28
N GLU A 124 5.72 5.16 3.16
CA GLU A 124 4.70 4.83 4.16
C GLU A 124 3.37 5.42 3.71
N PHE A 125 2.35 4.56 3.52
CA PHE A 125 0.98 4.96 3.18
C PHE A 125 0.16 5.15 4.47
N ARG A 126 -0.38 6.36 4.69
CA ARG A 126 -0.82 6.80 6.04
C ARG A 126 -2.28 7.27 6.12
N SER A 127 -3.02 7.23 5.03
CA SER A 127 -4.41 7.73 4.98
C SER A 127 -5.48 6.68 5.33
N MET A 128 -5.10 5.46 5.72
CA MET A 128 -6.06 4.40 6.06
C MET A 128 -6.55 4.54 7.49
N GLU A 129 -7.88 4.58 7.66
CA GLU A 129 -8.52 4.40 8.96
C GLU A 129 -8.37 2.93 9.42
N VAL A 130 -8.18 2.70 10.71
CA VAL A 130 -8.20 1.34 11.28
C VAL A 130 -9.61 0.76 11.23
N GLN A 131 -9.71 -0.52 10.90
CA GLN A 131 -10.98 -1.23 10.80
C GLN A 131 -11.24 -2.10 12.05
N LEU A 132 -12.50 -2.47 12.28
CA LEU A 132 -12.92 -3.17 13.49
C LEU A 132 -12.34 -4.59 13.60
N SER A 133 -12.21 -5.31 12.49
CA SER A 133 -11.67 -6.67 12.47
C SER A 133 -10.31 -6.79 11.77
N ASP A 134 -9.52 -7.77 12.21
CA ASP A 134 -8.26 -8.15 11.56
C ASP A 134 -8.45 -8.53 10.09
N PHE A 135 -9.60 -9.12 9.74
CA PHE A 135 -9.92 -9.46 8.36
C PHE A 135 -10.00 -8.22 7.47
N GLU A 136 -10.69 -7.17 7.92
CA GLU A 136 -10.79 -5.91 7.18
C GLU A 136 -9.43 -5.20 7.09
N ASN A 137 -8.68 -5.15 8.19
CA ASN A 137 -7.34 -4.56 8.22
C ASN A 137 -6.39 -5.29 7.26
N ALA A 138 -6.44 -6.63 7.24
CA ALA A 138 -5.69 -7.44 6.29
C ALA A 138 -6.14 -7.20 4.84
N ALA A 139 -7.45 -7.07 4.59
CA ALA A 139 -7.99 -6.80 3.27
C ALA A 139 -7.42 -5.51 2.68
N TRP A 140 -7.47 -4.42 3.45
CA TRP A 140 -6.92 -3.13 3.03
C TRP A 140 -5.40 -3.12 2.91
N THR A 141 -4.69 -3.80 3.82
CA THR A 141 -3.24 -3.93 3.74
C THR A 141 -2.82 -4.65 2.47
N VAL A 142 -3.44 -5.80 2.18
CA VAL A 142 -3.18 -6.58 0.97
C VAL A 142 -3.57 -5.79 -0.27
N PHE A 143 -4.69 -5.07 -0.24
CA PHE A 143 -5.11 -4.22 -1.36
C PHE A 143 -4.08 -3.16 -1.71
N ILE A 144 -3.59 -2.39 -0.73
CA ILE A 144 -2.56 -1.36 -0.99
C ILE A 144 -1.28 -1.99 -1.54
N VAL A 145 -0.84 -3.13 -0.99
CA VAL A 145 0.31 -3.87 -1.53
C VAL A 145 0.07 -4.26 -2.98
N LEU A 146 -1.09 -4.82 -3.32
CA LEU A 146 -1.43 -5.23 -4.68
C LEU A 146 -1.52 -4.02 -5.63
N VAL A 147 -2.11 -2.90 -5.20
CA VAL A 147 -2.10 -1.65 -5.97
C VAL A 147 -0.67 -1.19 -6.25
N THR A 148 0.24 -1.24 -5.26
CA THR A 148 1.65 -0.86 -5.51
C THR A 148 2.33 -1.81 -6.50
N ARG A 149 1.99 -3.11 -6.50
CA ARG A 149 2.52 -4.05 -7.49
C ARG A 149 1.97 -3.79 -8.89
N VAL A 150 0.68 -3.49 -9.00
CA VAL A 150 0.03 -3.08 -10.25
C VAL A 150 0.71 -1.84 -10.81
N LEU A 151 0.92 -0.80 -9.99
CA LEU A 151 1.62 0.43 -10.40
C LEU A 151 3.00 0.13 -10.97
N LEU A 152 3.80 -0.68 -10.29
CA LEU A 152 5.18 -0.98 -10.69
C LEU A 152 5.27 -1.92 -11.90
N VAL A 153 4.43 -2.95 -11.95
CA VAL A 153 4.51 -3.99 -13.00
C VAL A 153 3.93 -3.51 -14.32
N PHE A 154 2.88 -2.70 -14.27
CA PHE A 154 2.27 -2.11 -15.47
C PHE A 154 2.77 -0.69 -15.77
N ASP A 155 3.75 -0.19 -14.99
CA ASP A 155 4.39 1.12 -15.16
C ASP A 155 3.40 2.30 -15.15
N LEU A 156 2.33 2.20 -14.35
CA LEU A 156 1.21 3.15 -14.40
C LEU A 156 1.57 4.50 -13.79
N ASP A 157 1.28 5.57 -14.52
CA ASP A 157 1.30 6.92 -13.98
C ASP A 157 -0.10 7.34 -13.54
N LEU A 158 -0.33 7.45 -12.23
CA LEU A 158 -1.60 7.90 -11.65
C LEU A 158 -1.51 9.30 -11.01
N ARG A 159 -0.43 10.05 -11.27
CA ARG A 159 -0.28 11.40 -10.73
C ARG A 159 -1.36 12.33 -11.30
N ILE A 160 -1.89 13.19 -10.44
CA ILE A 160 -2.83 14.27 -10.78
C ILE A 160 -2.38 15.57 -10.11
N PRO A 161 -2.82 16.76 -10.56
CA PRO A 161 -2.56 18.00 -9.85
C PRO A 161 -2.88 17.93 -8.36
N LEU A 162 -1.98 18.45 -7.52
CA LEU A 162 -2.12 18.41 -6.07
C LEU A 162 -3.36 19.17 -5.58
N SER A 163 -3.80 20.21 -6.29
CA SER A 163 -5.08 20.88 -5.99
C SER A 163 -6.27 19.92 -6.05
N PHE A 164 -6.24 18.93 -6.95
CA PHE A 164 -7.25 17.87 -7.01
C PHE A 164 -7.06 16.81 -5.93
N VAL A 165 -5.82 16.50 -5.53
CA VAL A 165 -5.53 15.65 -4.37
C VAL A 165 -6.11 16.29 -3.10
N ASP A 166 -5.91 17.58 -2.89
CA ASP A 166 -6.46 18.33 -1.76
C ASP A 166 -7.98 18.38 -1.82
N ALA A 167 -8.57 18.63 -2.99
CA ALA A 167 -10.02 18.58 -3.16
C ALA A 167 -10.58 17.20 -2.80
N ASN A 168 -9.90 16.12 -3.19
CA ASN A 168 -10.26 14.75 -2.82
C ASN A 168 -10.19 14.53 -1.31
N MET A 169 -9.14 15.02 -0.63
CA MET A 169 -9.04 14.94 0.83
C MET A 169 -10.21 15.66 1.50
N HIS A 170 -10.58 16.85 1.05
CA HIS A 170 -11.75 17.56 1.59
C HIS A 170 -13.08 16.81 1.37
N ARG A 171 -13.27 16.19 0.21
CA ARG A 171 -14.46 15.38 -0.11
C ARG A 171 -14.51 14.10 0.72
N ALA A 172 -13.37 13.46 0.96
CA ALA A 172 -13.27 12.22 1.73
C ALA A 172 -13.78 12.35 3.17
N HIS A 173 -13.68 13.54 3.77
CA HIS A 173 -14.18 13.81 5.13
C HIS A 173 -15.71 13.97 5.21
N LYS A 174 -16.43 14.11 4.09
CA LYS A 174 -17.88 14.28 4.12
C LYS A 174 -18.55 13.01 4.64
N ARG A 175 -19.63 13.18 5.40
CA ARG A 175 -20.45 12.04 5.84
C ARG A 175 -20.95 11.29 4.61
N ASN A 176 -20.82 9.96 4.62
CA ASN A 176 -21.20 9.08 3.51
C ASN A 176 -20.45 9.38 2.19
N ALA A 177 -19.24 9.93 2.25
CA ALA A 177 -18.48 10.30 1.05
C ALA A 177 -18.34 9.18 0.01
N ILE A 178 -18.13 7.93 0.48
CA ILE A 178 -18.03 6.75 -0.41
C ILE A 178 -19.25 6.55 -1.33
N ALA A 179 -20.45 6.94 -0.88
CA ALA A 179 -21.69 6.75 -1.62
C ALA A 179 -22.17 8.03 -2.34
N GLU A 180 -21.82 9.21 -1.81
CA GLU A 180 -22.40 10.49 -2.25
C GLU A 180 -21.41 11.38 -3.01
N GLN A 181 -20.10 11.17 -2.87
CA GLN A 181 -19.08 12.03 -3.47
C GLN A 181 -18.44 11.37 -4.69
N LYS A 182 -17.91 12.23 -5.57
CA LYS A 182 -16.99 11.84 -6.63
C LYS A 182 -15.59 12.37 -6.30
N PHE A 183 -14.58 11.71 -6.81
CA PHE A 183 -13.19 12.03 -6.59
C PHE A 183 -12.51 12.23 -7.94
N PHE A 184 -11.63 13.22 -8.01
CA PHE A 184 -10.76 13.43 -9.15
C PHE A 184 -9.81 12.25 -9.27
N PHE A 185 -9.82 11.59 -10.42
CA PHE A 185 -8.99 10.43 -10.68
C PHE A 185 -8.51 10.46 -12.12
N ARG A 186 -7.34 9.86 -12.38
CA ARG A 186 -6.82 9.78 -13.74
C ARG A 186 -7.66 8.78 -14.53
N ASN A 187 -8.20 9.21 -15.67
CA ASN A 187 -9.12 8.41 -16.47
C ASN A 187 -8.46 7.31 -17.31
N CYS A 188 -7.15 7.09 -17.11
CA CYS A 188 -6.35 6.27 -18.00
C CYS A 188 -5.20 5.58 -17.27
N PHE A 189 -5.02 4.30 -17.57
CA PHE A 189 -3.87 3.50 -17.14
C PHE A 189 -2.86 3.44 -18.28
N SER A 190 -1.97 4.43 -18.30
CA SER A 190 -0.95 4.56 -19.33
C SER A 190 0.44 4.52 -18.69
N PRO A 191 1.43 3.90 -19.36
CA PRO A 191 2.82 3.99 -18.95
C PRO A 191 3.31 5.43 -18.90
N ILE A 192 4.31 5.71 -18.05
CA ILE A 192 4.97 7.02 -17.99
C ILE A 192 5.50 7.38 -19.40
N GLY A 193 5.18 8.59 -19.90
CA GLY A 193 5.67 9.09 -21.18
C GLY A 193 4.96 8.57 -22.44
N SER A 194 3.89 7.79 -22.30
CA SER A 194 3.11 7.31 -23.44
C SER A 194 2.14 8.39 -23.98
N SER A 195 2.24 8.70 -25.27
CA SER A 195 1.42 9.73 -25.94
C SER A 195 0.03 9.24 -26.38
N HIS A 196 -0.29 7.96 -26.16
CA HIS A 196 -1.55 7.34 -26.58
C HIS A 196 -2.74 7.74 -25.71
N CYS A 197 -2.47 8.31 -24.54
CA CYS A 197 -3.48 8.81 -23.66
C CYS A 197 -3.31 10.32 -23.46
N GLN A 198 -4.25 11.11 -24.00
CA GLN A 198 -4.44 12.48 -23.53
C GLN A 198 -5.02 12.35 -22.12
N SER A 199 -4.13 12.18 -21.14
CA SER A 199 -4.49 11.98 -19.74
C SER A 199 -5.38 13.13 -19.28
N GLU A 200 -6.66 12.86 -19.05
CA GLU A 200 -7.57 13.81 -18.41
C GLU A 200 -7.89 13.33 -16.99
N VAL A 201 -7.90 14.26 -16.06
CA VAL A 201 -8.40 14.02 -14.71
C VAL A 201 -9.90 14.21 -14.77
N GLU A 202 -10.66 13.23 -14.29
CA GLU A 202 -12.12 13.30 -14.26
C GLU A 202 -12.68 12.94 -12.89
N GLU A 203 -13.95 13.29 -12.67
CA GLU A 203 -14.65 12.89 -11.46
C GLU A 203 -15.24 11.48 -11.59
N MET A 204 -14.89 10.62 -10.64
CA MET A 204 -15.34 9.24 -10.55
C MET A 204 -15.94 8.93 -9.17
N THR A 205 -16.96 8.09 -9.12
CA THR A 205 -17.42 7.48 -7.87
C THR A 205 -16.41 6.45 -7.37
N MET A 206 -16.52 6.01 -6.12
CA MET A 206 -15.64 4.96 -5.61
C MET A 206 -15.89 3.61 -6.30
N GLU A 207 -17.12 3.34 -6.74
CA GLU A 207 -17.43 2.19 -7.61
C GLU A 207 -16.63 2.26 -8.91
N GLU A 208 -16.67 3.40 -9.60
CA GLU A 208 -15.98 3.62 -10.87
C GLU A 208 -14.46 3.46 -10.71
N ILE A 209 -13.86 4.03 -9.66
CA ILE A 209 -12.42 3.89 -9.38
C ILE A 209 -12.04 2.42 -9.14
N MET A 210 -12.86 1.68 -8.40
CA MET A 210 -12.56 0.30 -8.02
C MET A 210 -12.80 -0.69 -9.17
N LYS A 211 -13.90 -0.55 -9.92
CA LYS A 211 -14.36 -1.54 -10.91
C LYS A 211 -14.22 -1.11 -12.37
N GLY A 212 -13.91 0.15 -12.62
CA GLY A 212 -13.82 0.71 -13.96
C GLY A 212 -15.00 1.61 -14.31
N LYS A 213 -14.81 2.41 -15.36
CA LYS A 213 -15.76 3.38 -15.89
C LYS A 213 -15.73 3.31 -17.41
N GLY A 214 -16.89 3.00 -18.00
CA GLY A 214 -17.00 2.81 -19.45
C GLY A 214 -16.12 1.68 -19.99
N ASP A 215 -15.70 1.81 -21.23
CA ASP A 215 -14.81 0.89 -21.96
C ASP A 215 -13.34 1.32 -21.94
N TYR A 216 -13.03 2.49 -21.35
CA TYR A 216 -11.70 3.09 -21.38
C TYR A 216 -10.93 2.97 -20.06
N PHE A 217 -11.62 3.01 -18.91
CA PHE A 217 -11.00 2.92 -17.60
C PHE A 217 -11.33 1.57 -16.95
N PRO A 218 -10.35 0.67 -16.78
CA PRO A 218 -10.63 -0.69 -16.32
C PRO A 218 -10.81 -0.79 -14.79
N GLY A 219 -10.34 0.18 -14.00
CA GLY A 219 -10.46 0.17 -12.53
C GLY A 219 -9.36 -0.60 -11.81
N LEU A 220 -9.15 -0.26 -10.52
CA LEU A 220 -8.05 -0.81 -9.73
C LEU A 220 -8.19 -2.32 -9.47
N VAL A 221 -9.40 -2.81 -9.18
CA VAL A 221 -9.63 -4.23 -8.85
C VAL A 221 -9.42 -5.15 -10.06
N PRO A 222 -9.94 -4.84 -11.26
CA PRO A 222 -9.60 -5.60 -12.46
C PRO A 222 -8.09 -5.64 -12.76
N MET A 223 -7.38 -4.53 -12.56
CA MET A 223 -5.91 -4.53 -12.71
C MET A 223 -5.19 -5.41 -11.69
N ILE A 224 -5.70 -5.48 -10.45
CA ILE A 224 -5.18 -6.42 -9.45
C ILE A 224 -5.39 -7.86 -9.92
N TYR A 225 -6.57 -8.23 -10.43
CA TYR A 225 -6.79 -9.58 -10.97
C TYR A 225 -5.85 -9.90 -12.13
N ALA A 226 -5.65 -8.96 -13.07
CA ALA A 226 -4.69 -9.11 -14.15
C ALA A 226 -3.26 -9.33 -13.64
N TYR A 227 -2.85 -8.62 -12.58
CA TYR A 227 -1.56 -8.84 -11.93
C TYR A 227 -1.46 -10.23 -11.27
N LEU A 228 -2.51 -10.68 -10.58
CA LEU A 228 -2.55 -12.01 -9.95
C LEU A 228 -2.43 -13.14 -10.99
N GLU A 229 -3.08 -12.99 -12.15
CA GLU A 229 -2.92 -13.91 -13.27
C GLU A 229 -1.50 -13.86 -13.85
N HIS A 230 -0.95 -12.67 -14.05
CA HIS A 230 0.42 -12.48 -14.57
C HIS A 230 1.48 -13.21 -13.73
N ILE A 231 1.35 -13.15 -12.39
CA ILE A 231 2.29 -13.84 -11.50
C ILE A 231 1.96 -15.32 -11.27
N ASN A 232 0.92 -15.86 -11.91
CA ASN A 232 0.40 -17.20 -11.67
C ASN A 232 0.12 -17.48 -10.18
N CYS A 233 -0.63 -16.58 -9.53
CA CYS A 233 -0.97 -16.69 -8.11
C CYS A 233 -1.59 -18.06 -7.79
N ASP A 234 -1.13 -18.70 -6.70
CA ASP A 234 -1.65 -20.01 -6.32
C ASP A 234 -3.13 -19.93 -5.90
N ALA A 235 -3.86 -21.02 -6.13
CA ALA A 235 -5.31 -21.05 -5.92
C ALA A 235 -5.74 -20.71 -4.49
N ARG A 236 -4.93 -21.05 -3.47
CA ARG A 236 -5.29 -20.81 -2.06
C ARG A 236 -5.12 -19.33 -1.71
N SER A 237 -4.01 -18.72 -2.14
CA SER A 237 -3.79 -17.28 -1.98
C SER A 237 -4.80 -16.48 -2.78
N TYR A 238 -5.07 -16.89 -4.03
CA TYR A 238 -6.08 -16.26 -4.88
C TYR A 238 -7.45 -16.24 -4.21
N GLN A 239 -7.93 -17.38 -3.70
CA GLN A 239 -9.23 -17.45 -3.01
C GLN A 239 -9.30 -16.51 -1.80
N ARG A 240 -8.22 -16.38 -1.03
CA ARG A 240 -8.18 -15.47 0.12
C ARG A 240 -8.21 -14.00 -0.33
N ILE A 241 -7.42 -13.65 -1.35
CA ILE A 241 -7.37 -12.30 -1.90
C ILE A 241 -8.72 -11.93 -2.52
N ASP A 242 -9.37 -12.86 -3.21
CA ASP A 242 -10.70 -12.66 -3.79
C ASP A 242 -11.75 -12.30 -2.73
N MET A 243 -11.70 -12.93 -1.56
CA MET A 243 -12.56 -12.53 -0.43
C MET A 243 -12.27 -11.10 0.05
N TYR A 244 -11.01 -10.68 0.09
CA TYR A 244 -10.63 -9.32 0.45
C TYR A 244 -11.11 -8.28 -0.58
N LEU A 245 -10.89 -8.56 -1.86
CA LEU A 245 -11.33 -7.69 -2.95
C LEU A 245 -12.86 -7.61 -3.02
N THR A 246 -13.57 -8.71 -2.76
CA THR A 246 -15.03 -8.74 -2.67
C THR A 246 -15.54 -7.76 -1.60
N LEU A 247 -14.96 -7.77 -0.40
CA LEU A 247 -15.32 -6.82 0.67
C LEU A 247 -15.12 -5.38 0.23
N ILE A 248 -13.98 -5.06 -0.38
CA ILE A 248 -13.63 -3.71 -0.82
C ILE A 248 -14.60 -3.23 -1.90
N VAL A 249 -14.90 -4.09 -2.89
CA VAL A 249 -15.85 -3.79 -3.96
C VAL A 249 -17.26 -3.63 -3.40
N ASP A 250 -17.72 -4.53 -2.53
CA ASP A 250 -19.06 -4.44 -1.95
C ASP A 250 -19.24 -3.17 -1.10
N ARG A 251 -18.18 -2.65 -0.47
CA ARG A 251 -18.19 -1.33 0.19
C ARG A 251 -18.30 -0.19 -0.82
N ALA A 252 -17.50 -0.22 -1.88
CA ALA A 252 -17.53 0.81 -2.94
C ALA A 252 -18.91 0.87 -3.62
N LEU A 253 -19.58 -0.28 -3.75
CA LEU A 253 -20.94 -0.42 -4.28
C LEU A 253 -22.05 -0.05 -3.28
N GLY A 254 -21.71 0.22 -2.02
CA GLY A 254 -22.69 0.47 -0.96
C GLY A 254 -23.52 -0.75 -0.55
N LYS A 255 -23.15 -1.97 -0.97
CA LYS A 255 -23.81 -3.21 -0.53
C LYS A 255 -23.50 -3.55 0.93
N THR A 256 -22.34 -3.11 1.40
CA THR A 256 -21.96 -3.18 2.82
C THR A 256 -21.64 -1.78 3.33
N MET A 257 -21.90 -1.55 4.61
CA MET A 257 -21.60 -0.31 5.31
C MET A 257 -20.09 -0.19 5.55
N THR A 258 -19.61 1.05 5.57
CA THR A 258 -18.34 1.37 6.23
C THR A 258 -18.51 1.26 7.75
N ASN A 259 -17.41 1.03 8.47
CA ASN A 259 -17.44 1.01 9.94
C ASN A 259 -18.01 2.33 10.50
N ALA A 260 -17.65 3.47 9.92
CA ALA A 260 -18.19 4.76 10.31
C ALA A 260 -19.72 4.85 10.09
N ALA A 261 -20.25 4.32 8.98
CA ALA A 261 -21.70 4.29 8.74
C ALA A 261 -22.42 3.35 9.73
N TRP A 262 -21.85 2.18 9.98
CA TRP A 262 -22.38 1.21 10.93
C TRP A 262 -22.39 1.76 12.36
N MET A 263 -21.30 2.38 12.83
CA MET A 263 -21.24 2.99 14.17
C MET A 263 -22.26 4.12 14.32
N ARG A 264 -22.44 4.97 13.30
CA ARG A 264 -23.49 6.00 13.31
C ARG A 264 -24.88 5.39 13.39
N ASP A 265 -25.12 4.33 12.64
CA ASP A 265 -26.41 3.64 12.62
C ASP A 265 -26.70 2.92 13.94
N PHE A 266 -25.68 2.29 14.54
CA PHE A 266 -25.73 1.71 15.88
C PHE A 266 -26.18 2.74 16.91
N VAL A 267 -25.49 3.89 16.98
CA VAL A 267 -25.83 4.97 17.92
C VAL A 267 -27.25 5.48 17.67
N ARG A 268 -27.63 5.70 16.39
CA ARG A 268 -28.95 6.23 16.04
C ARG A 268 -30.10 5.31 16.46
N ARG A 269 -29.89 4.00 16.40
CA ARG A 269 -30.88 2.97 16.76
C ARG A 269 -30.86 2.61 18.24
N HIS A 270 -29.91 3.14 19.01
CA HIS A 270 -29.80 2.82 20.43
C HIS A 270 -31.03 3.35 21.20
N PRO A 271 -31.67 2.56 22.08
CA PRO A 271 -32.88 2.98 22.80
C PRO A 271 -32.71 4.27 23.62
N ASP A 272 -31.53 4.46 24.21
CA ASP A 272 -31.21 5.64 25.02
C ASP A 272 -30.83 6.89 24.20
N TYR A 273 -30.76 6.80 22.86
CA TYR A 273 -30.36 7.94 22.03
C TYR A 273 -31.51 8.92 21.84
N LYS A 274 -31.28 10.18 22.21
CA LYS A 274 -32.30 11.23 22.24
C LYS A 274 -32.39 12.08 20.96
N GLN A 275 -31.74 11.64 19.88
CA GLN A 275 -31.67 12.38 18.61
C GLN A 275 -31.02 13.78 18.75
N ASP A 276 -30.12 13.95 19.73
CA ASP A 276 -29.49 15.21 20.12
C ASP A 276 -27.99 15.26 19.76
N SER A 277 -27.48 14.27 19.03
CA SER A 277 -26.06 14.09 18.70
C SER A 277 -25.14 13.84 19.92
N VAL A 278 -25.71 13.49 21.08
CA VAL A 278 -24.93 13.15 22.28
C VAL A 278 -24.81 11.63 22.43
N VAL A 279 -23.58 11.15 22.58
CA VAL A 279 -23.31 9.73 22.89
C VAL A 279 -23.09 9.60 24.40
N GLY A 280 -24.11 9.16 25.12
CA GLY A 280 -24.04 8.94 26.56
C GLY A 280 -23.20 7.72 26.96
N PRO A 281 -22.82 7.58 28.25
CA PRO A 281 -21.98 6.48 28.72
C PRO A 281 -22.51 5.07 28.39
N THR A 282 -23.83 4.84 28.50
CA THR A 282 -24.45 3.55 28.15
C THR A 282 -24.26 3.24 26.65
N ILE A 283 -24.58 4.19 25.78
CA ILE A 283 -24.43 4.06 24.32
C ILE A 283 -22.96 3.77 23.97
N ALA A 284 -22.03 4.50 24.59
CA ALA A 284 -20.60 4.33 24.37
C ALA A 284 -20.12 2.94 24.81
N HIS A 285 -20.53 2.46 25.99
CA HIS A 285 -20.22 1.12 26.47
C HIS A 285 -20.71 0.04 25.51
N ASP A 286 -21.98 0.12 25.11
CA ASP A 286 -22.61 -0.90 24.25
C ASP A 286 -22.00 -0.89 22.84
N LEU A 287 -21.65 0.30 22.33
CA LEU A 287 -20.90 0.43 21.08
C LEU A 287 -19.51 -0.22 21.18
N MET A 288 -18.75 0.06 22.24
CA MET A 288 -17.42 -0.53 22.42
C MET A 288 -17.47 -2.05 22.58
N LYS A 289 -18.47 -2.57 23.29
CA LYS A 289 -18.71 -4.01 23.40
C LYS A 289 -19.01 -4.62 22.02
N ALA A 290 -19.89 -4.02 21.23
CA ALA A 290 -20.21 -4.50 19.90
C ALA A 290 -18.99 -4.42 18.95
N CYS A 291 -18.18 -3.36 19.05
CA CYS A 291 -16.91 -3.25 18.32
C CYS A 291 -15.93 -4.37 18.70
N ASN A 292 -15.81 -4.68 19.99
CA ASN A 292 -14.98 -5.80 20.46
C ASN A 292 -15.49 -7.14 19.90
N ASP A 293 -16.80 -7.39 19.98
CA ASP A 293 -17.39 -8.64 19.48
C ASP A 293 -17.19 -8.80 17.95
N ILE A 294 -17.22 -7.70 17.20
CA ILE A 294 -16.86 -7.66 15.77
C ILE A 294 -15.38 -7.95 15.57
N GLY A 295 -14.51 -7.32 16.37
CA GLY A 295 -13.06 -7.52 16.30
C GLY A 295 -12.63 -8.96 16.58
N THR A 296 -13.30 -9.63 17.52
CA THR A 296 -13.10 -11.05 17.82
C THR A 296 -13.89 -11.99 16.89
N ALA A 297 -14.65 -11.44 15.94
CA ALA A 297 -15.53 -12.15 15.01
C ALA A 297 -16.61 -13.03 15.67
N THR A 298 -16.97 -12.75 16.94
CA THR A 298 -18.12 -13.36 17.64
C THR A 298 -19.44 -12.72 17.20
N LEU A 299 -19.39 -11.46 16.75
CA LEU A 299 -20.47 -10.77 16.05
C LEU A 299 -20.04 -10.49 14.60
N GLN A 300 -20.81 -10.95 13.63
CA GLN A 300 -20.52 -10.70 12.20
C GLN A 300 -21.75 -10.07 11.51
N PRO A 301 -21.98 -8.75 11.67
CA PRO A 301 -23.14 -8.09 11.11
C PRO A 301 -23.15 -8.21 9.59
N LYS A 302 -24.29 -8.60 9.02
CA LYS A 302 -24.45 -8.70 7.56
C LYS A 302 -24.28 -7.35 6.89
N GLU A 303 -24.60 -6.27 7.59
CA GLU A 303 -24.42 -4.90 7.15
C GLU A 303 -22.94 -4.57 6.91
N LEU A 304 -22.00 -5.15 7.67
CA LEU A 304 -20.56 -4.91 7.52
C LEU A 304 -19.88 -5.90 6.57
N PHE A 305 -20.28 -7.17 6.60
CA PHE A 305 -19.57 -8.24 5.91
C PHE A 305 -20.32 -8.84 4.71
N GLY A 306 -21.60 -8.52 4.53
CA GLY A 306 -22.41 -9.00 3.40
C GLY A 306 -22.39 -10.52 3.28
N SER A 307 -21.96 -11.02 2.12
CA SER A 307 -21.84 -12.46 1.83
C SER A 307 -20.71 -13.16 2.61
N LEU A 308 -19.83 -12.39 3.28
CA LEU A 308 -18.75 -12.90 4.12
C LEU A 308 -19.17 -13.10 5.58
N ALA A 309 -20.36 -12.62 5.98
CA ALA A 309 -20.86 -12.81 7.33
C ALA A 309 -21.00 -14.30 7.67
N GLY A 310 -20.44 -14.72 8.80
CA GLY A 310 -20.38 -16.12 9.24
C GLY A 310 -19.24 -16.94 8.64
N ARG A 311 -18.41 -16.35 7.76
CA ARG A 311 -17.24 -17.01 7.16
C ARG A 311 -15.92 -16.59 7.82
N LEU A 312 -15.94 -15.60 8.72
CA LEU A 312 -14.75 -15.17 9.45
C LEU A 312 -14.55 -16.10 10.65
N ASN A 313 -13.29 -16.46 10.89
CA ASN A 313 -12.92 -17.27 12.04
C ASN A 313 -12.87 -16.39 13.28
N GLU A 314 -13.39 -16.89 14.40
CA GLU A 314 -13.24 -16.25 15.69
C GLU A 314 -11.75 -16.11 16.05
N VAL A 315 -11.38 -14.93 16.53
CA VAL A 315 -10.04 -14.64 17.01
C VAL A 315 -10.02 -14.89 18.51
N SER A 316 -9.14 -15.79 18.97
CA SER A 316 -8.99 -16.09 20.39
C SER A 316 -7.52 -16.07 20.81
N ALA A 317 -7.26 -15.74 22.08
CA ALA A 317 -5.92 -15.73 22.66
C ALA A 317 -5.22 -17.10 22.55
N GLY A 318 -5.99 -18.20 22.51
CA GLY A 318 -5.45 -19.55 22.32
C GLY A 318 -4.75 -19.78 20.97
N GLN A 319 -5.03 -18.92 19.97
CA GLN A 319 -4.39 -18.95 18.65
C GLN A 319 -3.38 -17.80 18.46
N ALA A 320 -3.20 -16.92 19.45
CA ALA A 320 -2.41 -15.69 19.33
C ALA A 320 -0.89 -15.93 19.22
N TYR A 321 -0.42 -17.14 19.51
CA TYR A 321 0.99 -17.49 19.42
C TYR A 321 1.19 -18.59 18.39
N GLY A 322 1.67 -18.21 17.20
CA GLY A 322 2.50 -19.14 16.44
C GLY A 322 3.71 -19.48 17.30
N SER A 323 4.01 -20.78 17.47
CA SER A 323 5.26 -21.19 18.11
C SER A 323 6.40 -20.42 17.44
N PRO A 324 7.23 -19.68 18.20
CA PRO A 324 8.39 -19.01 17.65
C PRO A 324 9.15 -20.01 16.78
N LEU A 325 9.46 -19.64 15.54
CA LEU A 325 10.31 -20.47 14.72
C LEU A 325 11.66 -20.56 15.45
N ALA A 326 11.97 -21.73 15.99
CA ALA A 326 13.22 -21.95 16.68
C ALA A 326 14.37 -21.61 15.74
N SER A 327 15.20 -20.63 16.11
CA SER A 327 16.39 -20.21 15.37
C SER A 327 17.62 -21.06 15.73
N GLU A 328 17.45 -22.04 16.61
CA GLU A 328 18.49 -22.97 17.01
C GLU A 328 18.91 -23.86 15.84
N LYS A 329 20.21 -24.16 15.77
CA LYS A 329 20.75 -25.06 14.73
C LYS A 329 20.25 -26.47 14.98
N VAL A 330 19.49 -27.01 14.03
CA VAL A 330 19.13 -28.44 14.00
C VAL A 330 20.40 -29.28 13.84
N SER A 331 20.56 -30.31 14.67
CA SER A 331 21.71 -31.24 14.57
C SER A 331 21.73 -31.95 13.20
N ALA A 332 22.91 -32.38 12.75
CA ALA A 332 23.06 -33.01 11.44
C ALA A 332 22.17 -34.27 11.28
N ASP A 333 22.03 -35.06 12.33
CA ASP A 333 21.20 -36.28 12.34
C ASP A 333 19.70 -35.94 12.27
N CYS A 334 19.27 -34.94 13.04
CA CYS A 334 17.87 -34.52 13.06
C CYS A 334 17.47 -33.89 11.72
N ARG A 335 18.38 -33.11 11.10
CA ARG A 335 18.20 -32.56 9.74
C ARG A 335 18.09 -33.67 8.70
N SER A 336 18.97 -34.68 8.76
CA SER A 336 18.95 -35.81 7.82
C SER A 336 17.65 -36.62 7.93
N GLU A 337 17.17 -36.90 9.13
CA GLU A 337 15.91 -37.62 9.36
C GLU A 337 14.69 -36.79 8.93
N LEU A 338 14.69 -35.47 9.18
CA LEU A 338 13.64 -34.55 8.70
C LEU A 338 13.55 -34.55 7.18
N ILE A 339 14.69 -34.40 6.49
CA ILE A 339 14.75 -34.43 5.02
C ILE A 339 14.26 -35.78 4.51
N ARG A 340 14.73 -36.90 5.07
CA ARG A 340 14.29 -38.24 4.69
C ARG A 340 12.78 -38.42 4.83
N ARG A 341 12.19 -37.98 5.95
CA ARG A 341 10.74 -38.03 6.17
C ARG A 341 9.95 -37.21 5.15
N ILE A 342 10.45 -36.04 4.78
CA ILE A 342 9.81 -35.17 3.77
C ILE A 342 9.89 -35.82 2.38
N VAL A 343 11.05 -36.36 2.00
CA VAL A 343 11.23 -37.09 0.75
C VAL A 343 10.29 -38.30 0.68
N THR A 344 10.24 -39.13 1.73
CA THR A 344 9.32 -40.27 1.78
C THR A 344 7.84 -39.86 1.73
N ARG A 345 7.46 -38.71 2.31
CA ARG A 345 6.10 -38.18 2.16
C ARG A 345 5.81 -37.71 0.75
N ALA A 346 6.76 -37.05 0.08
CA ALA A 346 6.63 -36.63 -1.31
C ALA A 346 6.50 -37.86 -2.24
N GLU A 347 7.28 -38.90 -1.99
CA GLU A 347 7.22 -40.18 -2.73
C GLU A 347 5.93 -40.96 -2.44
N GLY A 348 5.49 -41.00 -1.17
CA GLY A 348 4.26 -41.65 -0.75
C GLY A 348 2.99 -40.95 -1.26
N ALA A 349 3.02 -39.62 -1.39
CA ALA A 349 1.96 -38.84 -2.04
C ALA A 349 1.96 -39.00 -3.57
N GLY A 350 3.12 -39.30 -4.17
CA GLY A 350 3.27 -39.62 -5.59
C GLY A 350 2.84 -41.05 -5.98
N GLY A 351 2.72 -41.95 -5.02
CA GLY A 351 2.40 -43.38 -5.22
C GLY A 351 1.00 -43.68 -5.77
N ARG A 352 0.10 -42.69 -5.88
CA ARG A 352 -1.21 -42.82 -6.56
C ARG A 352 -1.28 -42.17 -7.95
N ARG A 353 -0.17 -41.67 -8.50
CA ARG A 353 -0.10 -41.15 -9.87
C ARG A 353 1.05 -41.78 -10.67
N ARG A 354 1.03 -43.11 -10.83
CA ARG A 354 1.78 -43.78 -11.91
C ARG A 354 0.95 -44.90 -12.55
N SER A 355 -0.03 -44.48 -13.32
CA SER A 355 -0.44 -45.17 -14.55
C SER A 355 -0.78 -44.10 -15.59
N ASN A 356 0.24 -43.59 -16.28
CA ASN A 356 0.12 -42.99 -17.61
C ASN A 356 1.53 -42.82 -18.18
N SER A 357 2.14 -43.96 -18.52
CA SER A 357 3.31 -44.06 -19.38
C SER A 357 2.93 -43.74 -20.85
N SER A 358 2.40 -42.54 -21.10
CA SER A 358 2.02 -42.09 -22.45
C SER A 358 2.52 -40.70 -22.83
N HIS A 359 3.16 -39.95 -21.93
CA HIS A 359 3.63 -38.59 -22.26
C HIS A 359 5.09 -38.48 -22.71
N ILE A 360 5.95 -39.45 -22.39
CA ILE A 360 7.36 -39.40 -22.81
C ILE A 360 7.53 -39.79 -24.30
N ALA A 361 6.68 -40.68 -24.83
CA ALA A 361 6.71 -41.08 -26.25
C ALA A 361 6.11 -40.05 -27.22
N ALA A 362 5.52 -38.95 -26.71
CA ALA A 362 4.94 -37.87 -27.51
C ALA A 362 5.91 -36.69 -27.68
N GLN A 363 6.89 -36.56 -26.80
CA GLN A 363 7.85 -35.45 -26.81
C GLN A 363 9.06 -35.76 -27.71
N GLU A 364 9.49 -37.02 -27.77
CA GLU A 364 10.56 -37.46 -28.69
C GLU A 364 10.12 -37.47 -30.17
N ARG A 365 8.81 -37.61 -30.46
CA ARG A 365 8.28 -37.53 -31.84
C ARG A 365 8.14 -36.09 -32.36
N LYS A 366 8.00 -35.08 -31.49
CA LYS A 366 7.93 -33.67 -31.90
C LYS A 366 9.32 -33.08 -32.19
N SER A 367 10.38 -33.60 -31.56
CA SER A 367 11.75 -33.17 -31.81
C SER A 367 12.30 -33.68 -33.16
N GLN A 368 11.86 -34.86 -33.62
CA GLN A 368 12.23 -35.37 -34.96
C GLN A 368 11.55 -34.59 -36.11
N TYR A 369 10.29 -34.19 -35.94
CA TYR A 369 9.54 -33.44 -36.98
C TYR A 369 10.07 -32.01 -37.21
N HIS A 370 10.63 -31.36 -36.17
CA HIS A 370 11.21 -30.02 -36.32
C HIS A 370 12.63 -30.02 -36.91
N HIS A 371 13.34 -31.14 -36.88
CA HIS A 371 14.69 -31.24 -37.47
C HIS A 371 14.64 -31.48 -38.98
N GLU A 372 13.64 -32.20 -39.48
CA GLU A 372 13.48 -32.48 -40.93
C GLU A 372 12.89 -31.29 -41.73
N MET A 373 12.04 -30.44 -41.15
CA MET A 373 11.48 -29.28 -41.86
C MET A 373 12.45 -28.09 -42.01
N ASN A 374 13.47 -27.97 -41.16
CA ASN A 374 14.48 -26.90 -41.26
C ASN A 374 15.65 -27.26 -42.20
N GLY A 375 15.80 -28.53 -42.60
CA GLY A 375 16.77 -28.97 -43.60
C GLY A 375 16.30 -28.82 -45.05
N ALA A 376 14.99 -28.78 -45.29
CA ALA A 376 14.40 -28.71 -46.64
C ALA A 376 14.19 -27.28 -47.17
N ALA A 377 14.23 -26.26 -46.31
CA ALA A 377 14.03 -24.85 -46.72
C ALA A 377 15.33 -24.13 -47.17
N ALA A 378 16.49 -24.79 -47.12
CA ALA A 378 17.78 -24.21 -47.49
C ALA A 378 18.33 -24.66 -48.86
N ALA A 379 17.54 -25.39 -49.67
CA ALA A 379 18.01 -26.01 -50.92
C ALA A 379 17.18 -25.69 -52.18
N GLY A 380 16.45 -24.58 -52.22
CA GLY A 380 15.61 -24.23 -53.38
C GLY A 380 15.42 -22.74 -53.57
N LEU A 381 16.47 -22.02 -53.96
CA LEU A 381 16.43 -20.70 -54.61
C LEU A 381 17.84 -20.39 -55.16
N ARG A 382 18.24 -21.18 -56.15
CA ARG A 382 19.16 -20.78 -57.22
C ARG A 382 18.52 -21.25 -58.53
N ASP A 383 18.53 -20.35 -59.49
CA ASP A 383 18.07 -20.44 -60.89
C ASP A 383 16.68 -19.87 -61.20
N PHE A 384 16.75 -18.83 -62.05
CA PHE A 384 15.75 -17.93 -62.67
C PHE A 384 15.36 -16.65 -61.92
#